data_AF-F8E3A9-F1
#
_entry.id   AF-F8E3A9-F1
#
_cell.length_a   1.000
_cell.length_b   1.000
_cell.length_c   1.000
_cell.angle_alpha   90.00
_cell.angle_beta   90.00
_cell.angle_gamma   90.00
#
_symmetry.space_group_name_H-M   'P 1'
#
loop_
_entity.id
_entity.type
_entity.pdbx_description
1 polymer ?
#
loop_
_entity_poly.entity_id
_entity_poly.type
_entity_poly.pdbx_seq_one_letter_code
_entity_poly.pdbx_strand_id
1 'polypeptide(L)'
;MSNENPTPARKVSRRAVLGGGSVLAATAAATGFVNAAQAQSSFNGGFGSSLGSSAGSSLGSSAPGQNHNLDADGAAGPLPLRFQPNGRFKIVQFNDTQDDHLTDRRTIEFMGKVLDQEKPNFALINGDVITDGPKNPRQVYEAINNVVLPMETRGIPWAITFGNHDEDSVEDANTGVYERHMADFVRQYKHNLNPVAPDRPFGHSDAQLLIASAKDKARAKFGIWLLDSGNYLPEADPVQKNDDIPHYDYIRPAQVEWYINASKAAEQRFGAKIPSLMYFHIPTYEHRDMWYGGPAKHLEVNHVKAKSTFKIDGVKNEDVYYGSFNSGIYGAVRDRGDVLGIYCGHDHINSYKGNYHGVELGYCPGTGFAPYGLNDGTWQQHTLRGARVFELNENSEKIYESTRLIFAKDLGLDMQPKKQPIAKPEALPKYVKLPG
;
A
#
# COMPACT_ATOMS: atom_id res chain seq x y z
N MET A 1 -49.46 -37.73 13.61
CA MET A 1 -48.17 -37.80 14.31
C MET A 1 -47.12 -38.19 13.29
N SER A 2 -46.11 -37.43 12.89
CA SER A 2 -45.72 -36.03 13.04
C SER A 2 -44.54 -35.94 12.07
N ASN A 3 -44.69 -35.17 11.00
CA ASN A 3 -43.60 -34.79 10.10
C ASN A 3 -42.73 -33.76 10.83
N GLU A 4 -41.43 -33.98 10.92
CA GLU A 4 -40.47 -32.94 11.27
C GLU A 4 -39.51 -32.69 10.09
N ASN A 5 -39.65 -31.49 9.53
CA ASN A 5 -38.68 -30.86 8.64
C ASN A 5 -37.45 -30.43 9.44
N PRO A 6 -36.22 -30.58 8.93
CA PRO A 6 -35.07 -29.91 9.51
C PRO A 6 -35.08 -28.41 9.17
N THR A 7 -35.02 -27.60 10.21
CA THR A 7 -34.90 -26.14 10.22
C THR A 7 -33.63 -25.68 9.49
N PRO A 8 -33.67 -24.60 8.67
CA PRO A 8 -32.44 -24.11 8.03
C PRO A 8 -31.54 -23.41 9.06
N ALA A 9 -30.26 -23.77 9.04
CA ALA A 9 -29.21 -23.09 9.79
C ALA A 9 -29.18 -21.61 9.41
N ARG A 10 -29.40 -20.75 10.40
CA ARG A 10 -29.37 -19.30 10.29
C ARG A 10 -27.93 -18.88 9.98
N LYS A 11 -27.64 -18.46 8.74
CA LYS A 11 -26.41 -17.74 8.39
C LYS A 11 -26.33 -16.50 9.28
N VAL A 12 -25.38 -16.47 10.20
CA VAL A 12 -25.05 -15.28 11.00
C VAL A 12 -24.25 -14.37 10.08
N SER A 13 -24.76 -13.17 9.80
CA SER A 13 -24.05 -12.19 8.98
C SER A 13 -22.83 -11.64 9.71
N ARG A 14 -21.74 -11.40 8.96
CA ARG A 14 -20.39 -10.90 9.33
C ARG A 14 -20.32 -9.57 10.12
N ARG A 15 -21.38 -9.13 10.77
CA ARG A 15 -21.50 -7.80 11.40
C ARG A 15 -21.83 -7.90 12.88
N ALA A 16 -20.86 -8.36 13.68
CA ALA A 16 -20.98 -8.36 15.14
C ALA A 16 -19.63 -8.37 15.87
N VAL A 17 -18.59 -7.75 15.30
CA VAL A 17 -17.40 -7.30 16.04
C VAL A 17 -16.97 -6.01 15.31
N LEU A 18 -16.55 -4.96 16.04
CA LEU A 18 -16.46 -3.55 15.59
C LEU A 18 -17.74 -2.73 15.80
N GLY A 19 -18.27 -2.79 17.02
CA GLY A 19 -19.28 -1.85 17.51
C GLY A 19 -19.47 -2.01 19.01
N GLY A 20 -18.64 -1.33 19.80
CA GLY A 20 -18.78 -1.36 21.25
C GLY A 20 -17.53 -0.92 21.99
N GLY A 21 -17.35 0.40 22.13
CA GLY A 21 -16.53 0.94 23.21
C GLY A 21 -17.28 0.78 24.53
N SER A 22 -16.61 0.25 25.54
CA SER A 22 -17.02 0.45 26.94
C SER A 22 -15.79 0.50 27.85
N VAL A 23 -15.65 1.66 28.47
CA VAL A 23 -14.80 2.00 29.60
C VAL A 23 -15.00 1.00 30.75
N LEU A 24 -13.90 0.51 31.33
CA LEU A 24 -13.87 0.10 32.74
C LEU A 24 -12.46 0.27 33.31
N ALA A 25 -12.36 1.19 34.27
CA ALA A 25 -11.18 1.47 35.05
C ALA A 25 -11.06 0.52 36.26
N ALA A 26 -9.81 0.26 36.63
CA ALA A 26 -9.28 -0.09 37.95
C ALA A 26 -9.77 -1.36 38.66
N THR A 27 -8.85 -2.32 38.85
CA THR A 27 -8.18 -2.57 40.15
C THR A 27 -7.16 -3.70 39.98
N ALA A 28 -5.87 -3.42 40.19
CA ALA A 28 -4.85 -4.45 40.34
C ALA A 28 -4.30 -4.35 41.77
N ALA A 29 -4.70 -5.31 42.60
CA ALA A 29 -4.13 -5.53 43.92
C ALA A 29 -2.75 -6.20 43.76
N ALA A 30 -1.78 -5.65 44.48
CA ALA A 30 -0.43 -6.19 44.58
C ALA A 30 -0.41 -7.46 45.44
N THR A 31 0.21 -8.51 44.91
CA THR A 31 0.94 -9.51 45.72
C THR A 31 2.07 -10.07 44.87
N GLY A 32 3.30 -9.73 45.25
CA GLY A 32 4.50 -10.28 44.64
C GLY A 32 4.78 -11.70 45.11
N PHE A 33 5.58 -12.42 44.33
CA PHE A 33 6.64 -13.27 44.86
C PHE A 33 7.83 -13.23 43.91
N VAL A 34 8.99 -13.01 44.52
CA VAL A 34 10.32 -12.96 43.93
C VAL A 34 10.80 -14.40 43.73
N ASN A 35 11.45 -14.69 42.61
CA ASN A 35 12.65 -15.52 42.64
C ASN A 35 13.55 -15.26 41.44
N ALA A 36 14.82 -15.00 41.77
CA ALA A 36 15.92 -14.82 40.85
C ALA A 36 16.53 -16.17 40.47
N ALA A 37 17.06 -16.28 39.25
CA ALA A 37 18.21 -17.13 38.96
C ALA A 37 18.94 -16.63 37.70
N GLN A 38 20.23 -16.34 37.87
CA GLN A 38 21.21 -16.14 36.80
C GLN A 38 21.60 -17.50 36.19
N ALA A 39 21.91 -17.53 34.89
CA ALA A 39 23.05 -18.30 34.37
C ALA A 39 23.36 -17.92 32.91
N GLN A 40 24.62 -17.55 32.68
CA GLN A 40 25.27 -17.51 31.38
C GLN A 40 25.51 -18.94 30.87
N SER A 41 25.47 -19.17 29.56
CA SER A 41 26.56 -19.88 28.88
C SER A 41 26.47 -19.73 27.36
N SER A 42 27.63 -19.41 26.81
CA SER A 42 28.07 -19.48 25.42
C SER A 42 28.06 -20.92 24.89
N PHE A 43 27.67 -21.10 23.63
CA PHE A 43 28.11 -22.23 22.81
C PHE A 43 28.56 -21.77 21.43
N ASN A 44 29.82 -22.09 21.16
CA ASN A 44 30.52 -21.98 19.89
C ASN A 44 30.47 -23.39 19.28
N GLY A 45 30.18 -23.51 17.98
CA GLY A 45 30.13 -24.80 17.31
C GLY A 45 30.04 -24.63 15.79
N GLY A 46 31.19 -24.57 15.13
CA GLY A 46 31.30 -24.69 13.68
C GLY A 46 31.50 -26.14 13.28
N PHE A 47 30.85 -26.55 12.19
CA PHE A 47 31.14 -27.64 11.24
C PHE A 47 30.06 -27.45 10.15
N GLY A 48 30.23 -27.60 8.85
CA GLY A 48 31.28 -28.12 7.99
C GLY A 48 30.59 -28.31 6.63
N SER A 49 31.25 -27.88 5.56
CA SER A 49 30.80 -27.95 4.17
C SER A 49 30.50 -29.36 3.68
N SER A 50 29.48 -29.53 2.83
CA SER A 50 29.56 -30.50 1.72
C SER A 50 28.78 -30.01 0.50
N LEU A 51 29.52 -29.90 -0.61
CA LEU A 51 29.04 -29.67 -1.97
C LEU A 51 28.61 -31.01 -2.55
N GLY A 52 27.40 -31.09 -3.09
CA GLY A 52 26.90 -32.23 -3.85
C GLY A 52 26.38 -31.76 -5.20
N SER A 53 27.21 -31.87 -6.22
CA SER A 53 26.86 -31.69 -7.63
C SER A 53 26.22 -32.95 -8.19
N SER A 54 25.08 -32.85 -8.85
CA SER A 54 24.65 -33.85 -9.84
C SER A 54 24.04 -33.14 -11.06
N ALA A 55 24.73 -33.33 -12.19
CA ALA A 55 24.25 -33.02 -13.52
C ALA A 55 23.37 -34.17 -14.02
N GLY A 56 22.28 -33.84 -14.72
CA GLY A 56 21.44 -34.77 -15.45
C GLY A 56 20.84 -34.06 -16.66
N SER A 57 21.36 -34.39 -17.83
CA SER A 57 20.90 -33.93 -19.14
C SER A 57 19.77 -34.81 -19.67
N SER A 58 18.80 -34.24 -20.38
CA SER A 58 18.27 -34.85 -21.61
C SER A 58 17.50 -33.82 -22.47
N LEU A 59 17.66 -33.98 -23.77
CA LEU A 59 17.25 -33.12 -24.88
C LEU A 59 15.83 -33.43 -25.36
N GLY A 60 15.15 -32.42 -25.91
CA GLY A 60 13.94 -32.58 -26.75
C GLY A 60 13.68 -31.33 -27.57
N SER A 61 13.92 -31.41 -28.88
CA SER A 61 13.79 -30.34 -29.88
C SER A 61 12.37 -30.16 -30.43
N SER A 62 11.91 -28.92 -30.61
CA SER A 62 10.98 -28.54 -31.69
C SER A 62 11.11 -27.04 -32.04
N ALA A 63 10.89 -26.71 -33.32
CA ALA A 63 11.28 -25.49 -34.03
C ALA A 63 10.27 -24.31 -33.90
N PRO A 64 10.54 -23.11 -34.47
CA PRO A 64 10.19 -21.82 -33.88
C PRO A 64 8.79 -21.29 -34.21
N GLY A 65 8.08 -20.82 -33.19
CA GLY A 65 6.96 -19.89 -33.30
C GLY A 65 7.30 -18.64 -32.49
N GLN A 66 7.39 -17.49 -33.15
CA GLN A 66 7.47 -16.20 -32.49
C GLN A 66 6.23 -16.00 -31.62
N ASN A 67 6.41 -15.89 -30.31
CA ASN A 67 5.48 -15.23 -29.42
C ASN A 67 6.30 -14.59 -28.29
N HIS A 68 6.12 -13.27 -28.17
CA HIS A 68 6.75 -12.42 -27.16
C HIS A 68 6.43 -12.94 -25.76
N ASN A 69 7.44 -13.47 -25.09
CA ASN A 69 7.38 -13.79 -23.67
C ASN A 69 8.71 -13.33 -23.06
N LEU A 70 8.74 -12.08 -22.60
CA LEU A 70 9.90 -11.50 -21.92
C LEU A 70 9.41 -10.55 -20.80
N ASP A 71 8.71 -11.08 -19.80
CA ASP A 71 8.45 -10.35 -18.54
C ASP A 71 8.74 -11.22 -17.29
N ALA A 72 9.52 -12.30 -17.46
CA ALA A 72 9.97 -13.16 -16.37
C ALA A 72 11.44 -12.93 -15.94
N ASP A 73 12.21 -12.10 -16.65
CA ASP A 73 13.61 -11.84 -16.32
C ASP A 73 13.79 -10.42 -15.79
N GLY A 74 14.58 -10.27 -14.72
CA GLY A 74 14.88 -9.00 -14.06
C GLY A 74 15.44 -7.94 -15.00
N ALA A 75 14.57 -7.30 -15.77
CA ALA A 75 14.84 -6.14 -16.58
C ALA A 75 14.50 -4.89 -15.77
N ALA A 76 15.31 -3.84 -15.92
CA ALA A 76 15.01 -2.56 -15.32
C ALA A 76 13.70 -2.00 -15.90
N GLY A 77 12.84 -1.47 -15.04
CA GLY A 77 11.57 -0.86 -15.42
C GLY A 77 11.68 0.27 -16.46
N PRO A 78 10.55 0.67 -17.06
CA PRO A 78 10.53 1.74 -18.05
C PRO A 78 10.93 3.10 -17.44
N LEU A 79 11.26 4.06 -18.30
CA LEU A 79 11.49 5.49 -17.96
C LEU A 79 10.30 6.36 -18.40
N PRO A 80 9.08 6.19 -17.84
CA PRO A 80 7.90 6.93 -18.29
C PRO A 80 7.89 8.38 -17.78
N LEU A 81 8.70 8.69 -16.77
CA LEU A 81 8.70 9.96 -16.06
C LEU A 81 10.03 10.69 -16.26
N ARG A 82 10.02 12.01 -16.08
CA ARG A 82 11.22 12.84 -16.19
C ARG A 82 11.18 14.02 -15.23
N PHE A 83 12.32 14.34 -14.62
CA PHE A 83 12.51 15.60 -13.90
C PHE A 83 12.22 16.80 -14.81
N GLN A 84 11.64 17.85 -14.24
CA GLN A 84 11.40 19.11 -14.94
C GLN A 84 12.74 19.79 -15.29
N PRO A 85 12.79 20.74 -16.25
CA PRO A 85 14.03 21.41 -16.63
C PRO A 85 14.81 22.08 -15.47
N ASN A 86 14.13 22.47 -14.40
CA ASN A 86 14.74 23.03 -13.18
C ASN A 86 15.29 21.93 -12.23
N GLY A 87 15.20 20.67 -12.61
CA GLY A 87 15.61 19.49 -11.83
C GLY A 87 14.62 19.07 -10.75
N ARG A 88 13.42 19.66 -10.67
CA ARG A 88 12.41 19.31 -9.66
C ARG A 88 11.45 18.24 -10.15
N PHE A 89 10.95 17.44 -9.22
CA PHE A 89 9.87 16.49 -9.44
C PHE A 89 9.01 16.39 -8.17
N LYS A 90 7.69 16.35 -8.33
CA LYS A 90 6.76 16.23 -7.21
C LYS A 90 5.86 15.02 -7.38
N ILE A 91 5.71 14.24 -6.31
CA ILE A 91 4.79 13.11 -6.22
C ILE A 91 3.68 13.47 -5.23
N VAL A 92 2.43 13.13 -5.56
CA VAL A 92 1.30 13.16 -4.62
C VAL A 92 0.81 11.74 -4.38
N GLN A 93 0.74 11.33 -3.12
CA GLN A 93 0.11 10.10 -2.68
C GLN A 93 -1.27 10.41 -2.12
N PHE A 94 -2.26 9.72 -2.68
CA PHE A 94 -3.56 9.46 -2.07
C PHE A 94 -3.61 7.99 -1.66
N ASN A 95 -4.57 7.62 -0.82
CA ASN A 95 -4.80 6.27 -0.33
C ASN A 95 -6.17 6.24 0.33
N ASP A 96 -6.79 5.05 0.42
CA ASP A 96 -8.05 4.87 1.12
C ASP A 96 -9.09 5.90 0.64
N THR A 97 -9.19 6.08 -0.68
CA THR A 97 -10.33 6.79 -1.26
C THR A 97 -11.60 6.05 -0.92
N GLN A 98 -11.52 4.70 -0.90
CA GLN A 98 -12.41 3.75 -0.30
C GLN A 98 -13.86 4.22 -0.39
N ASP A 99 -14.34 4.34 -1.62
CA ASP A 99 -15.70 4.76 -1.92
C ASP A 99 -16.37 3.82 -2.94
N ASP A 100 -17.67 4.02 -3.11
CA ASP A 100 -18.47 3.28 -4.08
C ASP A 100 -18.72 4.13 -5.36
N HIS A 101 -19.53 3.60 -6.27
CA HIS A 101 -19.91 4.27 -7.52
C HIS A 101 -20.64 5.61 -7.32
N LEU A 102 -21.24 5.84 -6.15
CA LEU A 102 -21.79 7.12 -5.69
C LEU A 102 -20.81 7.78 -4.70
N THR A 103 -19.58 7.94 -5.18
CA THR A 103 -18.46 8.50 -4.44
C THR A 103 -18.84 9.79 -3.71
N ASP A 104 -18.37 9.96 -2.47
CA ASP A 104 -18.54 11.20 -1.73
C ASP A 104 -17.88 12.34 -2.52
N ARG A 105 -18.67 13.36 -2.84
CA ARG A 105 -18.23 14.50 -3.66
C ARG A 105 -16.99 15.19 -3.08
N ARG A 106 -16.80 15.11 -1.76
CA ARG A 106 -15.66 15.72 -1.05
C ARG A 106 -14.36 14.98 -1.30
N THR A 107 -14.40 13.65 -1.51
CA THR A 107 -13.22 12.88 -1.92
C THR A 107 -12.69 13.41 -3.26
N ILE A 108 -13.59 13.57 -4.25
CA ILE A 108 -13.26 14.08 -5.58
C ILE A 108 -12.78 15.54 -5.51
N GLU A 109 -13.50 16.39 -4.75
CA GLU A 109 -13.14 17.79 -4.54
C GLU A 109 -11.77 17.94 -3.88
N PHE A 110 -11.48 17.13 -2.86
CA PHE A 110 -10.21 17.15 -2.14
C PHE A 110 -9.04 16.81 -3.05
N MET A 111 -9.14 15.68 -3.76
CA MET A 111 -8.13 15.27 -4.73
C MET A 111 -7.92 16.37 -5.78
N GLY A 112 -9.00 16.94 -6.31
CA GLY A 112 -8.94 18.05 -7.26
C GLY A 112 -8.16 19.26 -6.71
N LYS A 113 -8.50 19.74 -5.51
CA LYS A 113 -7.82 20.89 -4.87
C LYS A 113 -6.34 20.62 -4.60
N VAL A 114 -5.99 19.42 -4.13
CA VAL A 114 -4.58 19.04 -3.91
C VAL A 114 -3.82 19.07 -5.23
N LEU A 115 -4.36 18.44 -6.29
CA LEU A 115 -3.70 18.39 -7.60
C LEU A 115 -3.55 19.79 -8.22
N ASP A 116 -4.55 20.67 -8.07
CA ASP A 116 -4.53 22.04 -8.59
C ASP A 116 -3.52 22.94 -7.87
N GLN A 117 -3.42 22.79 -6.54
CA GLN A 117 -2.45 23.52 -5.72
C GLN A 117 -1.02 23.01 -5.96
N GLU A 118 -0.83 21.70 -5.96
CA GLU A 118 0.50 21.09 -5.94
C GLU A 118 1.12 20.92 -7.32
N LYS A 119 0.29 20.74 -8.36
CA LYS A 119 0.69 20.50 -9.75
C LYS A 119 1.79 19.42 -9.86
N PRO A 120 1.53 18.19 -9.36
CA PRO A 120 2.54 17.15 -9.31
C PRO A 120 2.92 16.65 -10.70
N ASN A 121 4.09 16.01 -10.77
CA ASN A 121 4.57 15.33 -11.96
C ASN A 121 4.09 13.88 -12.04
N PHE A 122 3.69 13.31 -10.90
CA PHE A 122 3.10 12.00 -10.79
C PHE A 122 2.17 11.95 -9.57
N ALA A 123 1.08 11.20 -9.66
CA ALA A 123 0.20 10.93 -8.54
C ALA A 123 -0.07 9.42 -8.39
N LEU A 124 -0.32 8.95 -7.18
CA LEU A 124 -0.74 7.56 -6.97
C LEU A 124 -1.92 7.45 -5.99
N ILE A 125 -2.70 6.38 -6.11
CA ILE A 125 -3.61 5.90 -5.07
C ILE A 125 -3.03 4.61 -4.50
N ASN A 126 -2.65 4.63 -3.23
CA ASN A 126 -1.90 3.56 -2.57
C ASN A 126 -2.83 2.57 -1.84
N GLY A 127 -3.65 1.87 -2.60
CA GLY A 127 -4.61 0.87 -2.12
C GLY A 127 -5.89 1.45 -1.55
N ASP A 128 -6.86 0.55 -1.36
CA ASP A 128 -8.25 0.82 -0.98
C ASP A 128 -8.84 1.92 -1.85
N VAL A 129 -8.82 1.66 -3.16
CA VAL A 129 -9.38 2.53 -4.19
C VAL A 129 -10.90 2.57 -4.03
N ILE A 130 -11.53 1.42 -3.76
CA ILE A 130 -12.98 1.27 -3.59
C ILE A 130 -13.36 0.49 -2.33
N THR A 131 -14.66 0.34 -2.06
CA THR A 131 -15.21 -0.48 -0.95
C THR A 131 -16.03 -1.67 -1.45
N ASP A 132 -16.61 -2.43 -0.52
CA ASP A 132 -17.73 -3.38 -0.65
C ASP A 132 -19.06 -2.81 -1.22
N GLY A 133 -19.15 -1.49 -1.39
CA GLY A 133 -20.37 -0.77 -1.77
C GLY A 133 -20.93 -1.12 -3.15
N PRO A 134 -20.12 -1.32 -4.21
CA PRO A 134 -20.58 -1.80 -5.51
C PRO A 134 -21.35 -3.12 -5.42
N LYS A 135 -22.47 -3.22 -6.16
CA LYS A 135 -23.39 -4.37 -6.14
C LYS A 135 -23.42 -5.16 -7.44
N ASN A 136 -22.63 -4.75 -8.44
CA ASN A 136 -22.47 -5.43 -9.72
C ASN A 136 -21.15 -4.98 -10.37
N PRO A 137 -20.63 -5.71 -11.37
CA PRO A 137 -19.35 -5.37 -12.01
C PRO A 137 -19.27 -3.94 -12.52
N ARG A 138 -20.36 -3.41 -13.10
CA ARG A 138 -20.39 -2.04 -13.63
C ARG A 138 -20.08 -1.01 -12.55
N GLN A 139 -20.68 -1.16 -11.37
CA GLN A 139 -20.47 -0.22 -10.27
C GLN A 139 -19.03 -0.24 -9.74
N VAL A 140 -18.32 -1.37 -9.84
CA VAL A 140 -16.88 -1.43 -9.50
C VAL A 140 -16.08 -0.50 -10.42
N TYR A 141 -16.27 -0.62 -11.72
CA TYR A 141 -15.57 0.22 -12.70
C TYR A 141 -15.98 1.70 -12.64
N GLU A 142 -17.25 1.99 -12.33
CA GLU A 142 -17.74 3.35 -12.11
C GLU A 142 -17.11 4.00 -10.87
N ALA A 143 -16.96 3.25 -9.76
CA ALA A 143 -16.28 3.71 -8.55
C ALA A 143 -14.81 4.06 -8.83
N ILE A 144 -14.07 3.14 -9.48
CA ILE A 144 -12.68 3.36 -9.88
C ILE A 144 -12.57 4.59 -10.79
N ASN A 145 -13.45 4.72 -11.78
CA ASN A 145 -13.48 5.87 -12.70
C ASN A 145 -13.59 7.20 -11.94
N ASN A 146 -14.51 7.31 -10.97
CA ASN A 146 -14.71 8.54 -10.21
C ASN A 146 -13.43 9.03 -9.49
N VAL A 147 -12.65 8.11 -8.92
CA VAL A 147 -11.47 8.46 -8.11
C VAL A 147 -10.19 8.63 -8.93
N VAL A 148 -10.08 8.03 -10.12
CA VAL A 148 -8.93 8.25 -11.01
C VAL A 148 -9.10 9.47 -11.92
N LEU A 149 -10.34 9.88 -12.20
CA LEU A 149 -10.64 11.03 -13.07
C LEU A 149 -9.98 12.36 -12.63
N PRO A 150 -9.87 12.71 -11.34
CA PRO A 150 -9.16 13.90 -10.91
C PRO A 150 -7.72 14.00 -11.46
N MET A 151 -7.00 12.88 -11.53
CA MET A 151 -5.65 12.81 -12.09
C MET A 151 -5.68 12.76 -13.62
N GLU A 152 -6.51 11.89 -14.19
CA GLU A 152 -6.62 11.67 -15.64
C GLU A 152 -7.00 12.95 -16.39
N THR A 153 -8.05 13.65 -15.94
CA THR A 153 -8.57 14.85 -16.62
C THR A 153 -7.59 16.03 -16.58
N ARG A 154 -6.65 16.02 -15.62
CA ARG A 154 -5.57 17.01 -15.49
C ARG A 154 -4.32 16.63 -16.29
N GLY A 155 -4.31 15.48 -16.96
CA GLY A 155 -3.16 14.99 -17.72
C GLY A 155 -1.95 14.62 -16.85
N ILE A 156 -2.18 14.36 -15.57
CA ILE A 156 -1.12 14.00 -14.62
C ILE A 156 -0.88 12.50 -14.75
N PRO A 157 0.35 12.04 -15.03
CA PRO A 157 0.65 10.61 -15.01
C PRO A 157 0.33 10.00 -13.65
N TRP A 158 -0.33 8.85 -13.62
CA TRP A 158 -0.78 8.22 -12.39
C TRP A 158 -0.70 6.71 -12.40
N ALA A 159 -0.70 6.10 -11.23
CA ALA A 159 -0.84 4.65 -11.06
C ALA A 159 -1.57 4.34 -9.74
N ILE A 160 -2.03 3.11 -9.59
CA ILE A 160 -2.65 2.63 -8.34
C ILE A 160 -1.91 1.41 -7.81
N THR A 161 -1.97 1.18 -6.51
CA THR A 161 -1.86 -0.16 -5.92
C THR A 161 -3.21 -0.57 -5.38
N PHE A 162 -3.36 -1.84 -5.02
CA PHE A 162 -4.53 -2.35 -4.33
C PHE A 162 -4.29 -2.49 -2.82
N GLY A 163 -5.39 -2.52 -2.10
CA GLY A 163 -5.50 -2.77 -0.68
C GLY A 163 -6.64 -3.75 -0.40
N ASN A 164 -6.81 -4.10 0.87
CA ASN A 164 -7.69 -5.18 1.28
C ASN A 164 -9.17 -4.96 0.96
N HIS A 165 -9.63 -3.72 0.80
CA HIS A 165 -11.03 -3.44 0.49
C HIS A 165 -11.38 -3.57 -1.00
N ASP A 166 -10.38 -3.59 -1.89
CA ASP A 166 -10.63 -3.47 -3.33
C ASP A 166 -11.42 -4.68 -3.90
N GLU A 167 -11.30 -5.87 -3.31
CA GLU A 167 -12.06 -7.07 -3.71
C GLU A 167 -13.28 -7.39 -2.82
N ASP A 168 -13.59 -6.61 -1.78
CA ASP A 168 -14.67 -6.95 -0.83
C ASP A 168 -16.03 -7.14 -1.52
N SER A 169 -16.28 -6.37 -2.59
CA SER A 169 -17.53 -6.48 -3.35
C SER A 169 -17.73 -7.85 -4.02
N VAL A 170 -16.66 -8.63 -4.22
CA VAL A 170 -16.73 -10.00 -4.74
C VAL A 170 -17.44 -10.91 -3.74
N GLU A 171 -17.05 -10.88 -2.47
CA GLU A 171 -17.67 -11.74 -1.47
C GLU A 171 -19.07 -11.25 -1.10
N ASP A 172 -19.24 -9.94 -0.95
CA ASP A 172 -20.48 -9.36 -0.44
C ASP A 172 -21.60 -9.23 -1.48
N ALA A 173 -21.24 -9.05 -2.75
CA ALA A 173 -22.20 -8.84 -3.83
C ALA A 173 -21.97 -9.69 -5.07
N ASN A 174 -21.01 -10.62 -5.04
CA ASN A 174 -20.69 -11.51 -6.16
C ASN A 174 -20.44 -10.73 -7.46
N THR A 175 -19.71 -9.61 -7.37
CA THR A 175 -19.40 -8.76 -8.53
C THR A 175 -18.52 -9.47 -9.55
N GLY A 176 -17.69 -10.43 -9.12
CA GLY A 176 -16.74 -11.15 -9.99
C GLY A 176 -15.61 -10.27 -10.54
N VAL A 177 -15.42 -9.07 -9.98
CA VAL A 177 -14.35 -8.15 -10.38
C VAL A 177 -13.24 -8.23 -9.35
N TYR A 178 -12.12 -8.82 -9.75
CA TYR A 178 -10.89 -8.97 -8.97
C TYR A 178 -9.89 -7.88 -9.39
N GLU A 179 -8.84 -7.67 -8.60
CA GLU A 179 -7.75 -6.73 -8.84
C GLU A 179 -7.21 -6.81 -10.27
N ARG A 180 -7.03 -8.02 -10.82
CA ARG A 180 -6.57 -8.20 -12.21
C ARG A 180 -7.50 -7.50 -13.22
N HIS A 181 -8.81 -7.59 -13.01
CA HIS A 181 -9.82 -6.96 -13.87
C HIS A 181 -9.82 -5.43 -13.68
N MET A 182 -9.62 -4.97 -12.44
CA MET A 182 -9.48 -3.54 -12.13
C MET A 182 -8.22 -2.95 -12.75
N ALA A 183 -7.10 -3.67 -12.68
CA ALA A 183 -5.82 -3.31 -13.27
C ALA A 183 -5.94 -3.20 -14.80
N ASP A 184 -6.58 -4.18 -15.44
CA ASP A 184 -6.86 -4.13 -16.88
C ASP A 184 -7.77 -2.97 -17.27
N PHE A 185 -8.75 -2.64 -16.42
CA PHE A 185 -9.62 -1.49 -16.63
C PHE A 185 -8.84 -0.16 -16.59
N VAL A 186 -8.02 0.06 -15.56
CA VAL A 186 -7.27 1.33 -15.42
C VAL A 186 -6.18 1.51 -16.48
N ARG A 187 -5.63 0.43 -17.04
CA ARG A 187 -4.66 0.47 -18.16
C ARG A 187 -5.22 1.06 -19.45
N GLN A 188 -6.56 1.19 -19.58
CA GLN A 188 -7.18 1.87 -20.72
C GLN A 188 -7.02 3.40 -20.68
N TYR A 189 -6.67 3.97 -19.53
CA TYR A 189 -6.57 5.40 -19.32
C TYR A 189 -5.24 5.93 -19.87
N LYS A 190 -5.26 7.12 -20.50
CA LYS A 190 -4.11 7.62 -21.26
C LYS A 190 -2.92 7.99 -20.39
N HIS A 191 -3.19 8.38 -19.14
CA HIS A 191 -2.16 8.81 -18.20
C HIS A 191 -1.86 7.76 -17.13
N ASN A 192 -2.48 6.57 -17.20
CA ASN A 192 -2.14 5.46 -16.32
C ASN A 192 -0.76 4.88 -16.68
N LEU A 193 0.03 4.55 -15.65
CA LEU A 193 1.37 3.98 -15.75
C LEU A 193 1.49 2.60 -15.10
N ASN A 194 0.39 1.96 -14.68
CA ASN A 194 0.46 0.59 -14.19
C ASN A 194 0.95 -0.32 -15.32
N PRO A 195 2.04 -1.09 -15.13
CA PRO A 195 2.53 -2.01 -16.16
C PRO A 195 1.51 -3.13 -16.35
N VAL A 196 1.66 -3.89 -17.45
CA VAL A 196 0.94 -5.15 -17.61
C VAL A 196 1.37 -6.08 -16.47
N ALA A 197 0.40 -6.64 -15.75
CA ALA A 197 0.71 -7.57 -14.67
C ALA A 197 1.32 -8.84 -15.29
N PRO A 198 2.46 -9.34 -14.78
CA PRO A 198 2.93 -10.66 -15.17
C PRO A 198 1.89 -11.70 -14.75
N ASP A 199 1.86 -12.85 -15.43
CA ASP A 199 0.99 -13.98 -15.07
C ASP A 199 1.46 -14.59 -13.73
N ARG A 200 1.03 -13.96 -12.63
CA ARG A 200 1.33 -14.31 -11.25
C ARG A 200 0.05 -14.21 -10.43
N PRO A 201 -0.11 -15.03 -9.38
CA PRO A 201 -1.34 -15.04 -8.57
C PRO A 201 -1.49 -13.85 -7.62
N PHE A 202 -0.49 -12.95 -7.56
CA PHE A 202 -0.43 -11.77 -6.70
C PHE A 202 0.37 -10.67 -7.40
N GLY A 203 0.27 -9.43 -6.93
CA GLY A 203 1.08 -8.33 -7.48
C GLY A 203 0.51 -7.74 -8.77
N HIS A 204 -0.82 -7.70 -8.93
CA HIS A 204 -1.45 -7.23 -10.18
C HIS A 204 -1.19 -5.75 -10.48
N SER A 205 -0.79 -5.00 -9.46
CA SER A 205 -0.46 -3.59 -9.51
C SER A 205 1.04 -3.28 -9.31
N ASP A 206 1.89 -4.30 -9.15
CA ASP A 206 3.33 -4.14 -8.93
C ASP A 206 3.99 -3.34 -10.05
N ALA A 207 4.79 -2.33 -9.71
CA ALA A 207 5.45 -1.48 -10.69
C ALA A 207 6.81 -0.96 -10.23
N GLN A 208 7.76 -0.92 -11.17
CA GLN A 208 8.96 -0.09 -11.07
C GLN A 208 8.87 1.03 -12.12
N LEU A 209 8.66 2.26 -11.67
CA LEU A 209 8.62 3.43 -12.55
C LEU A 209 9.89 4.25 -12.36
N LEU A 210 10.72 4.37 -13.40
CA LEU A 210 11.95 5.16 -13.33
C LEU A 210 11.71 6.61 -13.81
N ILE A 211 12.36 7.55 -13.13
CA ILE A 211 12.34 8.97 -13.44
C ILE A 211 13.66 9.34 -14.11
N ALA A 212 13.61 9.74 -15.38
CA ALA A 212 14.76 10.19 -16.16
C ALA A 212 15.25 11.58 -15.71
N SER A 213 16.54 11.84 -15.89
CA SER A 213 17.13 13.17 -15.67
C SER A 213 16.49 14.24 -16.58
N ALA A 214 16.42 15.48 -16.09
CA ALA A 214 16.06 16.61 -16.93
C ALA A 214 17.13 16.89 -17.98
N LYS A 215 18.40 16.54 -17.74
CA LYS A 215 19.52 16.77 -18.68
C LYS A 215 19.72 15.62 -19.66
N ASP A 216 19.45 14.40 -19.24
CA ASP A 216 19.60 13.19 -20.05
C ASP A 216 18.39 12.26 -19.91
N LYS A 217 17.60 12.17 -21.00
CA LYS A 217 16.40 11.32 -21.06
C LYS A 217 16.70 9.83 -20.97
N ALA A 218 17.93 9.40 -21.25
CA ALA A 218 18.34 8.00 -21.22
C ALA A 218 18.84 7.57 -19.84
N ARG A 219 18.98 8.47 -18.87
CA ARG A 219 19.54 8.18 -17.55
C ARG A 219 18.51 8.31 -16.44
N ALA A 220 18.26 7.20 -15.73
CA ALA A 220 17.46 7.19 -14.52
C ALA A 220 18.16 7.98 -13.39
N LYS A 221 17.38 8.77 -12.66
CA LYS A 221 17.84 9.55 -11.50
C LYS A 221 17.06 9.25 -10.23
N PHE A 222 15.85 8.71 -10.36
CA PHE A 222 15.05 8.30 -9.22
C PHE A 222 14.10 7.16 -9.63
N GLY A 223 13.59 6.40 -8.67
CA GLY A 223 12.62 5.32 -8.90
C GLY A 223 11.40 5.42 -7.97
N ILE A 224 10.29 4.87 -8.45
CA ILE A 224 9.06 4.68 -7.68
C ILE A 224 8.75 3.18 -7.74
N TRP A 225 8.61 2.57 -6.57
CA TRP A 225 8.16 1.20 -6.41
C TRP A 225 6.73 1.19 -5.92
N LEU A 226 5.85 0.50 -6.62
CA LEU A 226 4.49 0.20 -6.22
C LEU A 226 4.43 -1.30 -5.99
N LEU A 227 4.02 -1.72 -4.79
CA LEU A 227 3.82 -3.13 -4.48
C LEU A 227 2.40 -3.36 -4.01
N ASP A 228 1.79 -4.40 -4.52
CA ASP A 228 0.54 -4.94 -4.03
C ASP A 228 0.79 -5.70 -2.74
N SER A 229 0.26 -5.20 -1.62
CA SER A 229 0.42 -5.87 -0.31
C SER A 229 -0.57 -7.01 -0.09
N GLY A 230 -1.51 -7.22 -1.02
CA GLY A 230 -2.57 -8.23 -0.94
C GLY A 230 -3.75 -7.79 -0.07
N ASN A 231 -4.73 -8.71 0.05
CA ASN A 231 -6.01 -8.46 0.69
C ASN A 231 -6.07 -8.97 2.13
N TYR A 232 -6.78 -10.07 2.34
CA TYR A 232 -6.86 -10.78 3.62
C TYR A 232 -6.28 -12.18 3.48
N LEU A 233 -5.83 -12.75 4.60
CA LEU A 233 -5.57 -14.18 4.64
C LEU A 233 -6.87 -14.97 4.45
N PRO A 234 -6.82 -16.13 3.77
CA PRO A 234 -7.95 -17.06 3.73
C PRO A 234 -8.42 -17.44 5.15
N GLU A 235 -9.72 -17.48 5.39
CA GLU A 235 -10.30 -17.83 6.71
C GLU A 235 -9.85 -19.22 7.21
N ALA A 236 -9.56 -20.15 6.29
CA ALA A 236 -9.09 -21.49 6.61
C ALA A 236 -7.65 -21.68 6.12
N ASP A 237 -6.69 -21.59 7.04
CA ASP A 237 -5.35 -22.10 6.80
C ASP A 237 -5.35 -23.64 7.02
N PRO A 238 -4.73 -24.41 6.10
CA PRO A 238 -4.80 -25.88 6.13
C PRO A 238 -3.96 -26.52 7.25
N VAL A 239 -3.12 -25.76 7.93
CA VAL A 239 -2.18 -26.21 8.96
C VAL A 239 -2.65 -25.80 10.36
N GLN A 240 -2.97 -24.53 10.56
CA GLN A 240 -3.35 -23.98 11.86
C GLN A 240 -4.40 -22.88 11.69
N LYS A 241 -5.34 -22.75 12.64
CA LYS A 241 -6.30 -21.64 12.63
C LYS A 241 -5.59 -20.28 12.72
N ASN A 242 -6.14 -19.28 12.04
CA ASN A 242 -5.59 -17.93 11.97
C ASN A 242 -5.96 -17.04 13.18
N ASP A 243 -6.48 -17.61 14.27
CA ASP A 243 -6.99 -16.87 15.44
C ASP A 243 -5.90 -16.03 16.14
N ASP A 244 -4.62 -16.42 16.01
CA ASP A 244 -3.48 -15.84 16.73
C ASP A 244 -2.57 -14.94 15.86
N ILE A 245 -2.94 -14.69 14.59
CA ILE A 245 -2.17 -13.86 13.66
C ILE A 245 -3.02 -12.70 13.14
N PRO A 246 -2.40 -11.59 12.67
CA PRO A 246 -3.13 -10.56 11.95
C PRO A 246 -3.94 -11.18 10.79
N HIS A 247 -5.02 -10.52 10.36
CA HIS A 247 -5.88 -11.05 9.30
C HIS A 247 -5.50 -10.57 7.91
N TYR A 248 -4.64 -9.55 7.83
CA TYR A 248 -4.26 -8.91 6.57
C TYR A 248 -3.20 -9.71 5.85
N ASP A 249 -3.25 -9.66 4.53
CA ASP A 249 -2.28 -10.32 3.70
C ASP A 249 -0.88 -9.65 3.80
N TYR A 250 0.10 -10.18 3.08
CA TYR A 250 1.47 -9.70 3.14
C TYR A 250 2.20 -9.84 1.80
N ILE A 251 3.16 -8.93 1.57
CA ILE A 251 4.03 -8.97 0.38
C ILE A 251 4.72 -10.34 0.29
N ARG A 252 4.62 -11.01 -0.86
CA ARG A 252 5.16 -12.35 -1.03
C ARG A 252 6.68 -12.35 -1.19
N PRO A 253 7.38 -13.42 -0.78
CA PRO A 253 8.82 -13.58 -1.06
C PRO A 253 9.19 -13.38 -2.53
N ALA A 254 8.32 -13.80 -3.46
CA ALA A 254 8.53 -13.59 -4.89
C ALA A 254 8.47 -12.11 -5.32
N GLN A 255 7.67 -11.27 -4.66
CA GLN A 255 7.67 -9.82 -4.89
C GLN A 255 8.95 -9.18 -4.33
N VAL A 256 9.44 -9.65 -3.17
CA VAL A 256 10.72 -9.21 -2.60
C VAL A 256 11.88 -9.57 -3.55
N GLU A 257 11.89 -10.81 -4.07
CA GLU A 257 12.87 -11.26 -5.06
C GLU A 257 12.80 -10.43 -6.35
N TRP A 258 11.59 -10.18 -6.85
CA TRP A 258 11.37 -9.31 -8.00
C TRP A 258 11.96 -7.91 -7.79
N TYR A 259 11.67 -7.26 -6.66
CA TYR A 259 12.26 -5.97 -6.30
C TYR A 259 13.80 -6.03 -6.32
N ILE A 260 14.40 -7.01 -5.65
CA ILE A 260 15.86 -7.17 -5.59
C ILE A 260 16.45 -7.30 -6.99
N ASN A 261 15.86 -8.13 -7.84
CA ASN A 261 16.35 -8.42 -9.18
C ASN A 261 16.18 -7.22 -10.12
N ALA A 262 15.01 -6.57 -10.13
CA ALA A 262 14.75 -5.38 -10.94
C ALA A 262 15.60 -4.18 -10.48
N SER A 263 15.84 -4.04 -9.18
CA SER A 263 16.75 -3.03 -8.61
C SER A 263 18.21 -3.26 -9.09
N LYS A 264 18.71 -4.50 -9.03
CA LYS A 264 20.05 -4.85 -9.54
C LYS A 264 20.18 -4.62 -11.04
N ALA A 265 19.14 -4.93 -11.80
CA ALA A 265 19.11 -4.70 -13.24
C ALA A 265 19.15 -3.21 -13.60
N ALA A 266 18.42 -2.38 -12.85
CA ALA A 266 18.50 -0.92 -12.99
C ALA A 266 19.90 -0.41 -12.63
N GLU A 267 20.49 -0.90 -11.55
CA GLU A 267 21.86 -0.58 -11.15
C GLU A 267 22.87 -0.93 -12.25
N GLN A 268 22.78 -2.13 -12.83
CA GLN A 268 23.64 -2.54 -13.94
C GLN A 268 23.43 -1.67 -15.18
N ARG A 269 22.18 -1.36 -15.52
CA ARG A 269 21.83 -0.57 -16.71
C ARG A 269 22.33 0.87 -16.63
N PHE A 270 22.28 1.49 -15.45
CA PHE A 270 22.62 2.91 -15.27
C PHE A 270 23.97 3.13 -14.56
N GLY A 271 24.66 2.04 -14.18
CA GLY A 271 25.97 2.07 -13.54
C GLY A 271 25.98 2.60 -12.10
N ALA A 272 24.82 2.69 -11.45
CA ALA A 272 24.67 3.11 -10.06
C ALA A 272 23.28 2.72 -9.53
N LYS A 273 23.17 2.50 -8.22
CA LYS A 273 21.88 2.34 -7.55
C LYS A 273 20.98 3.55 -7.83
N ILE A 274 19.71 3.29 -8.10
CA ILE A 274 18.73 4.33 -8.37
C ILE A 274 18.00 4.66 -7.06
N PRO A 275 18.23 5.84 -6.45
CA PRO A 275 17.51 6.23 -5.25
C PRO A 275 16.00 6.22 -5.52
N SER A 276 15.22 5.65 -4.61
CA SER A 276 13.80 5.39 -4.86
C SER A 276 12.93 5.60 -3.62
N LEU A 277 11.62 5.73 -3.83
CA LEU A 277 10.59 5.55 -2.79
C LEU A 277 9.75 4.32 -3.11
N MET A 278 9.22 3.67 -2.08
CA MET A 278 8.37 2.50 -2.18
C MET A 278 7.02 2.75 -1.52
N TYR A 279 5.95 2.27 -2.16
CA TYR A 279 4.57 2.46 -1.76
C TYR A 279 3.84 1.12 -1.80
N PHE A 280 3.14 0.81 -0.72
CA PHE A 280 2.19 -0.30 -0.65
C PHE A 280 1.17 -0.03 0.45
N HIS A 281 0.03 -0.70 0.40
CA HIS A 281 -1.12 -0.33 1.21
C HIS A 281 -0.97 -0.72 2.69
N ILE A 282 -0.78 -2.01 2.99
CA ILE A 282 -0.68 -2.57 4.35
C ILE A 282 0.72 -2.26 4.93
N PRO A 283 0.83 -1.68 6.14
CA PRO A 283 2.11 -1.32 6.74
C PRO A 283 2.99 -2.54 7.04
N THR A 284 4.31 -2.32 7.11
CA THR A 284 5.24 -3.36 7.58
C THR A 284 5.30 -3.42 9.10
N TYR A 285 5.81 -4.53 9.64
CA TYR A 285 6.16 -4.65 11.06
C TYR A 285 7.07 -3.50 11.52
N GLU A 286 7.96 -3.03 10.65
CA GLU A 286 8.91 -1.97 10.98
C GLU A 286 8.24 -0.59 11.15
N HIS A 287 7.04 -0.38 10.60
CA HIS A 287 6.26 0.83 10.91
C HIS A 287 5.86 0.87 12.39
N ARG A 288 5.45 -0.29 12.95
CA ARG A 288 5.20 -0.49 14.38
C ARG A 288 6.51 -0.39 15.18
N ASP A 289 7.55 -1.09 14.73
CA ASP A 289 8.81 -1.16 15.48
C ASP A 289 9.51 0.17 15.56
N MET A 290 9.42 1.00 14.52
CA MET A 290 9.89 2.37 14.57
C MET A 290 9.17 3.15 15.68
N TRP A 291 7.84 3.03 15.78
CA TRP A 291 7.05 3.76 16.78
C TRP A 291 7.46 3.44 18.21
N TYR A 292 7.66 2.15 18.53
CA TYR A 292 8.06 1.69 19.86
C TYR A 292 9.58 1.59 20.06
N GLY A 293 10.35 1.75 19.00
CA GLY A 293 11.80 1.71 18.99
C GLY A 293 12.43 0.32 19.09
N GLY A 294 11.81 -0.66 18.46
CA GLY A 294 12.35 -1.99 18.16
C GLY A 294 11.31 -3.12 18.27
N PRO A 295 11.61 -4.29 17.68
CA PRO A 295 10.68 -5.44 17.61
C PRO A 295 10.31 -6.05 18.97
N ALA A 296 11.14 -5.84 19.99
CA ALA A 296 10.91 -6.34 21.36
C ALA A 296 10.23 -5.31 22.28
N LYS A 297 9.67 -4.22 21.72
CA LYS A 297 9.07 -3.11 22.47
C LYS A 297 7.66 -2.84 21.98
N HIS A 298 6.73 -2.75 22.92
CA HIS A 298 5.30 -2.60 22.61
C HIS A 298 4.58 -1.57 23.52
N LEU A 299 5.28 -1.01 24.51
CA LEU A 299 4.69 -0.03 25.43
C LEU A 299 4.90 1.40 24.92
N GLU A 300 3.88 2.24 25.05
CA GLU A 300 3.93 3.67 24.68
C GLU A 300 5.04 4.46 25.39
N VAL A 301 5.46 4.05 26.59
CA VAL A 301 6.60 4.68 27.28
C VAL A 301 7.90 4.58 26.45
N ASN A 302 8.04 3.55 25.60
CA ASN A 302 9.19 3.41 24.72
C ASN A 302 9.20 4.46 23.60
N HIS A 303 8.01 4.96 23.22
CA HIS A 303 7.87 5.96 22.16
C HIS A 303 8.64 7.25 22.49
N VAL A 304 8.73 7.64 23.77
CA VAL A 304 9.47 8.84 24.18
C VAL A 304 10.92 8.82 23.69
N LYS A 305 11.59 7.67 23.82
CA LYS A 305 12.96 7.48 23.31
C LYS A 305 12.98 7.24 21.81
N ALA A 306 12.01 6.47 21.29
CA ALA A 306 11.92 6.17 19.87
C ALA A 306 11.75 7.45 19.02
N LYS A 307 10.93 8.38 19.49
CA LYS A 307 10.65 9.66 18.84
C LYS A 307 11.92 10.45 18.54
N SER A 308 12.81 10.60 19.52
CA SER A 308 14.09 11.30 19.29
C SER A 308 15.08 10.44 18.49
N THR A 309 15.13 9.14 18.74
CA THR A 309 16.06 8.21 18.06
C THR A 309 15.80 8.14 16.56
N PHE A 310 14.54 7.98 16.16
CA PHE A 310 14.11 7.80 14.78
C PHE A 310 13.51 9.07 14.18
N LYS A 311 13.63 10.21 14.87
CA LYS A 311 13.12 11.52 14.42
C LYS A 311 11.65 11.45 13.99
N ILE A 312 10.82 10.81 14.83
CA ILE A 312 9.42 10.57 14.52
C ILE A 312 8.65 11.90 14.61
N ASP A 313 7.97 12.23 13.53
CA ASP A 313 7.10 13.39 13.40
C ASP A 313 5.69 12.94 13.00
N GLY A 314 4.67 13.68 13.44
CA GLY A 314 3.25 13.32 13.29
C GLY A 314 2.69 12.48 14.44
N VAL A 315 1.52 11.88 14.21
CA VAL A 315 0.71 11.22 15.27
C VAL A 315 0.24 9.85 14.81
N LYS A 316 0.27 8.88 15.73
CA LYS A 316 -0.38 7.57 15.63
C LYS A 316 -1.69 7.64 16.42
N ASN A 317 -2.84 7.63 15.73
CA ASN A 317 -4.16 7.72 16.35
C ASN A 317 -4.87 6.36 16.48
N GLU A 318 -4.37 5.34 15.79
CA GLU A 318 -4.83 3.95 15.89
C GLU A 318 -3.63 3.00 15.94
N ASP A 319 -3.86 1.69 16.05
CA ASP A 319 -2.74 0.75 16.02
C ASP A 319 -2.13 0.62 14.62
N VAL A 320 -1.01 -0.08 14.50
CA VAL A 320 -0.40 -0.40 13.21
C VAL A 320 -0.93 -1.76 12.77
N TYR A 321 -1.82 -1.80 11.79
CA TYR A 321 -2.41 -3.05 11.29
C TYR A 321 -1.55 -3.65 10.16
N TYR A 322 -0.41 -4.22 10.53
CA TYR A 322 0.51 -4.88 9.59
C TYR A 322 0.03 -6.27 9.15
N GLY A 323 0.59 -6.75 8.05
CA GLY A 323 0.30 -8.07 7.48
C GLY A 323 0.63 -9.24 8.41
N SER A 324 0.06 -10.40 8.13
CA SER A 324 0.12 -11.59 9.00
C SER A 324 1.52 -12.14 9.28
N PHE A 325 2.41 -11.97 8.31
CA PHE A 325 3.80 -12.42 8.41
C PHE A 325 4.74 -11.33 7.90
N ASN A 326 5.87 -11.16 8.58
CA ASN A 326 6.92 -10.28 8.07
C ASN A 326 7.61 -10.95 6.87
N SER A 327 7.43 -10.35 5.69
CA SER A 327 7.98 -10.85 4.43
C SER A 327 9.49 -10.66 4.28
N GLY A 328 10.11 -9.83 5.12
CA GLY A 328 11.50 -9.41 4.99
C GLY A 328 11.72 -8.27 4.00
N ILE A 329 10.65 -7.66 3.45
CA ILE A 329 10.77 -6.55 2.47
C ILE A 329 11.61 -5.39 3.01
N TYR A 330 11.43 -5.00 4.28
CA TYR A 330 12.23 -3.93 4.89
C TYR A 330 13.72 -4.32 4.97
N GLY A 331 14.01 -5.56 5.36
CA GLY A 331 15.38 -6.08 5.39
C GLY A 331 16.02 -6.03 4.00
N ALA A 332 15.29 -6.47 2.97
CA ALA A 332 15.74 -6.40 1.58
C ALA A 332 16.00 -4.96 1.13
N VAL A 333 15.11 -4.02 1.45
CA VAL A 333 15.26 -2.59 1.15
C VAL A 333 16.51 -2.01 1.83
N ARG A 334 16.68 -2.26 3.13
CA ARG A 334 17.82 -1.77 3.89
C ARG A 334 19.15 -2.29 3.33
N ASP A 335 19.21 -3.58 3.00
CA ASP A 335 20.44 -4.22 2.51
C ASP A 335 20.74 -3.85 1.06
N ARG A 336 19.72 -3.64 0.20
CA ARG A 336 19.91 -3.06 -1.15
C ARG A 336 20.36 -1.61 -1.07
N GLY A 337 19.79 -0.82 -0.17
CA GLY A 337 20.20 0.57 0.11
C GLY A 337 19.91 1.57 -1.01
N ASP A 338 18.97 1.25 -1.91
CA ASP A 338 18.51 2.13 -2.99
C ASP A 338 17.15 2.79 -2.67
N VAL A 339 16.32 2.17 -1.84
CA VAL A 339 15.03 2.76 -1.40
C VAL A 339 15.26 3.61 -0.15
N LEU A 340 14.94 4.90 -0.26
CA LEU A 340 15.14 5.91 0.79
C LEU A 340 13.97 6.02 1.75
N GLY A 341 12.79 5.55 1.34
CA GLY A 341 11.61 5.54 2.20
C GLY A 341 10.50 4.63 1.68
N ILE A 342 9.67 4.18 2.62
CA ILE A 342 8.53 3.31 2.42
C ILE A 342 7.28 4.00 2.99
N TYR A 343 6.21 4.06 2.21
CA TYR A 343 4.99 4.77 2.56
C TYR A 343 3.76 3.89 2.42
N CYS A 344 2.89 3.94 3.42
CA CYS A 344 1.67 3.14 3.50
C CYS A 344 0.39 3.95 3.76
N GLY A 345 -0.75 3.28 3.62
CA GLY A 345 -2.09 3.75 3.96
C GLY A 345 -2.70 2.85 5.03
N HIS A 346 -3.91 2.33 4.79
CA HIS A 346 -4.59 1.28 5.57
C HIS A 346 -5.10 1.72 6.95
N ASP A 347 -4.22 2.35 7.74
CA ASP A 347 -4.58 2.96 9.01
C ASP A 347 -4.97 4.43 8.74
N HIS A 348 -6.27 4.67 8.55
CA HIS A 348 -6.81 5.91 7.99
C HIS A 348 -6.49 7.19 8.79
N ILE A 349 -6.20 7.06 10.08
CA ILE A 349 -5.97 8.19 10.99
C ILE A 349 -4.52 8.26 11.51
N ASN A 350 -3.62 7.39 11.03
CA ASN A 350 -2.19 7.54 11.26
C ASN A 350 -1.55 8.55 10.29
N SER A 351 -0.62 9.36 10.79
CA SER A 351 -0.02 10.48 10.03
C SER A 351 1.49 10.59 10.20
N TYR A 352 2.08 9.69 10.99
CA TYR A 352 3.47 9.81 11.40
C TYR A 352 4.45 9.37 10.31
N LYS A 353 5.68 9.84 10.43
CA LYS A 353 6.84 9.33 9.72
C LYS A 353 8.08 9.36 10.60
N GLY A 354 9.10 8.57 10.28
CA GLY A 354 10.40 8.62 10.95
C GLY A 354 11.48 7.90 10.16
N ASN A 355 12.74 8.14 10.49
CA ASN A 355 13.87 7.43 9.91
C ASN A 355 14.21 6.21 10.76
N TYR A 356 13.83 5.02 10.28
CA TYR A 356 14.19 3.75 10.89
C TYR A 356 15.45 3.22 10.20
N HIS A 357 16.60 3.28 10.88
CA HIS A 357 17.89 2.76 10.40
C HIS A 357 18.26 3.12 8.94
N GLY A 358 18.03 4.36 8.53
CA GLY A 358 18.40 4.87 7.21
C GLY A 358 17.26 4.88 6.19
N VAL A 359 16.11 4.26 6.48
CA VAL A 359 14.92 4.25 5.62
C VAL A 359 13.81 5.06 6.30
N GLU A 360 13.23 6.03 5.61
CA GLU A 360 12.07 6.77 6.15
C GLU A 360 10.79 5.93 6.01
N LEU A 361 10.13 5.62 7.11
CA LEU A 361 8.84 4.92 7.13
C LEU A 361 7.75 5.94 7.44
N GLY A 362 6.62 5.92 6.74
CA GLY A 362 5.57 6.90 7.01
C GLY A 362 4.18 6.57 6.47
N TYR A 363 3.18 7.15 7.11
CA TYR A 363 1.77 7.04 6.75
C TYR A 363 1.31 8.20 5.89
N CYS A 364 0.46 7.92 4.92
CA CYS A 364 -0.52 8.88 4.44
C CYS A 364 -1.86 8.55 5.10
N PRO A 365 -2.56 9.50 5.75
CA PRO A 365 -3.89 9.25 6.28
C PRO A 365 -4.90 9.13 5.14
N GLY A 366 -6.06 8.54 5.40
CA GLY A 366 -7.04 8.22 4.36
C GLY A 366 -7.58 9.46 3.64
N THR A 367 -7.66 9.39 2.31
CA THR A 367 -8.11 10.48 1.43
C THR A 367 -9.64 10.57 1.39
N GLY A 368 -10.32 9.42 1.42
CA GLY A 368 -11.76 9.30 1.20
C GLY A 368 -12.64 9.80 2.35
N PHE A 369 -13.84 10.30 2.02
CA PHE A 369 -14.84 10.70 3.02
C PHE A 369 -15.87 9.60 3.37
N ALA A 370 -15.98 8.55 2.55
CA ALA A 370 -16.79 7.37 2.86
C ALA A 370 -16.23 6.44 3.98
N PRO A 371 -14.92 6.18 4.09
CA PRO A 371 -14.40 5.29 5.13
C PRO A 371 -14.51 5.89 6.53
N TYR A 372 -14.15 5.12 7.57
CA TYR A 372 -14.07 5.64 8.93
C TYR A 372 -12.99 6.72 9.05
N GLY A 373 -13.13 7.61 10.03
CA GLY A 373 -12.15 8.63 10.38
C GLY A 373 -11.99 8.69 11.89
N LEU A 374 -11.86 9.87 12.49
CA LEU A 374 -11.91 9.98 13.94
C LEU A 374 -13.29 9.52 14.44
N ASN A 375 -13.31 8.57 15.38
CA ASN A 375 -14.50 7.81 15.73
C ASN A 375 -15.33 8.52 16.82
N ASP A 376 -15.72 9.78 16.56
CA ASP A 376 -16.43 10.62 17.53
C ASP A 376 -17.84 11.07 17.07
N GLY A 377 -18.19 10.82 15.80
CA GLY A 377 -19.47 11.24 15.21
C GLY A 377 -19.65 12.76 15.14
N THR A 378 -18.57 13.53 15.29
CA THR A 378 -18.59 14.99 15.26
C THR A 378 -17.85 15.53 14.04
N TRP A 379 -17.80 16.86 13.91
CA TRP A 379 -16.98 17.55 12.91
C TRP A 379 -15.52 17.05 12.86
N GLN A 380 -14.98 16.49 13.96
CA GLN A 380 -13.60 16.00 13.98
C GLN A 380 -13.40 14.74 13.12
N GLN A 381 -14.46 13.98 12.82
CA GLN A 381 -14.40 12.71 12.07
C GLN A 381 -13.54 12.79 10.81
N HIS A 382 -13.65 13.87 10.04
CA HIS A 382 -12.93 14.03 8.78
C HIS A 382 -11.70 14.95 8.85
N THR A 383 -11.28 15.39 10.05
CA THR A 383 -10.18 16.36 10.19
C THR A 383 -8.79 15.80 9.89
N LEU A 384 -8.67 14.48 9.75
CA LEU A 384 -7.45 13.79 9.36
C LEU A 384 -7.46 13.33 7.89
N ARG A 385 -8.51 13.64 7.11
CA ARG A 385 -8.50 13.34 5.67
C ARG A 385 -7.35 14.06 5.01
N GLY A 386 -6.46 13.31 4.36
CA GLY A 386 -5.20 13.88 3.90
C GLY A 386 -4.63 13.24 2.65
N ALA A 387 -3.63 13.93 2.12
CA ALA A 387 -2.77 13.49 1.04
C ALA A 387 -1.33 13.81 1.42
N ARG A 388 -0.38 13.04 0.90
CA ARG A 388 1.05 13.24 1.17
C ARG A 388 1.77 13.71 -0.08
N VAL A 389 2.57 14.76 0.05
CA VAL A 389 3.37 15.32 -1.04
C VAL A 389 4.84 15.02 -0.81
N PHE A 390 5.56 14.63 -1.87
CA PHE A 390 6.99 14.38 -1.86
C PHE A 390 7.68 15.32 -2.83
N GLU A 391 8.79 15.92 -2.38
CA GLU A 391 9.57 16.86 -3.16
C GLU A 391 10.94 16.26 -3.47
N LEU A 392 11.22 16.15 -4.76
CA LEU A 392 12.47 15.65 -5.31
C LEU A 392 13.20 16.76 -6.08
N ASN A 393 14.53 16.70 -6.06
CA ASN A 393 15.41 17.61 -6.78
C ASN A 393 16.68 16.88 -7.23
N GLU A 394 16.81 16.58 -8.52
CA GLU A 394 17.97 15.83 -9.02
C GLU A 394 19.32 16.57 -8.90
N ASN A 395 19.28 17.89 -8.64
CA ASN A 395 20.46 18.71 -8.39
C ASN A 395 20.88 18.72 -6.91
N SER A 396 20.06 18.15 -6.02
CA SER A 396 20.37 17.99 -4.59
C SER A 396 21.12 16.69 -4.35
N GLU A 397 22.04 16.69 -3.38
CA GLU A 397 22.82 15.50 -3.00
C GLU A 397 21.91 14.34 -2.57
N LYS A 398 20.83 14.63 -1.85
CA LYS A 398 19.89 13.61 -1.34
C LYS A 398 18.84 13.18 -2.38
N ILE A 399 18.62 13.99 -3.41
CA ILE A 399 17.51 13.92 -4.38
C ILE A 399 16.12 13.99 -3.74
N TYR A 400 15.79 13.11 -2.80
CA TYR A 400 14.62 13.19 -1.96
C TYR A 400 14.83 14.24 -0.86
N GLU A 401 14.18 15.41 -1.00
CA GLU A 401 14.39 16.56 -0.11
C GLU A 401 13.45 16.55 1.09
N SER A 402 12.15 16.28 0.87
CA SER A 402 11.15 16.32 1.93
C SER A 402 9.82 15.66 1.56
N THR A 403 9.00 15.42 2.58
CA THR A 403 7.58 15.08 2.45
C THR A 403 6.75 15.85 3.48
N ARG A 404 5.48 16.12 3.16
CA ARG A 404 4.50 16.78 4.04
C ARG A 404 3.09 16.30 3.76
N LEU A 405 2.20 16.50 4.74
CA LEU A 405 0.78 16.25 4.60
C LEU A 405 0.03 17.52 4.18
N ILE A 406 -1.07 17.32 3.47
CA ILE A 406 -2.11 18.31 3.24
C ILE A 406 -3.41 17.71 3.77
N PHE A 407 -4.14 18.44 4.61
CA PHE A 407 -5.44 17.99 5.10
C PHE A 407 -6.59 18.69 4.39
N ALA A 408 -7.68 17.96 4.18
CA ALA A 408 -8.87 18.48 3.54
C ALA A 408 -9.46 19.69 4.28
N LYS A 409 -9.41 19.68 5.62
CA LYS A 409 -9.85 20.81 6.46
C LYS A 409 -9.12 22.11 6.14
N ASP A 410 -7.82 22.02 5.79
CA ASP A 410 -6.98 23.19 5.52
C ASP A 410 -7.27 23.78 4.13
N LEU A 411 -7.94 23.02 3.25
CA LEU A 411 -8.41 23.45 1.94
C LEU A 411 -9.88 23.89 1.93
N GLY A 412 -10.49 24.00 3.10
CA GLY A 412 -11.85 24.50 3.31
C GLY A 412 -12.97 23.52 2.93
N LEU A 413 -12.69 22.20 2.94
CA LEU A 413 -13.73 21.21 2.67
C LEU A 413 -14.73 21.08 3.82
N ASP A 414 -15.91 20.58 3.49
CA ASP A 414 -16.96 20.30 4.46
C ASP A 414 -16.66 19.03 5.29
N MET A 415 -16.45 19.19 6.59
CA MET A 415 -16.15 18.09 7.52
C MET A 415 -17.39 17.45 8.16
N GLN A 416 -18.60 17.78 7.72
CA GLN A 416 -19.81 17.16 8.28
C GLN A 416 -19.74 15.62 8.19
N PRO A 417 -20.06 14.87 9.26
CA PRO A 417 -19.92 13.41 9.29
C PRO A 417 -20.72 12.64 8.24
N LYS A 418 -21.84 13.21 7.81
CA LYS A 418 -22.77 12.55 6.89
C LYS A 418 -22.15 12.44 5.50
N LYS A 419 -22.16 11.23 4.90
CA LYS A 419 -21.77 11.00 3.50
C LYS A 419 -22.54 11.94 2.56
N GLN A 420 -21.84 12.50 1.58
CA GLN A 420 -22.36 13.42 0.58
C GLN A 420 -22.14 12.84 -0.82
N PRO A 421 -22.90 11.80 -1.20
CA PRO A 421 -22.69 11.10 -2.46
C PRO A 421 -22.98 12.01 -3.66
N ILE A 422 -22.23 11.82 -4.74
CA ILE A 422 -22.62 12.34 -6.05
C ILE A 422 -23.96 11.73 -6.50
N ALA A 423 -24.74 12.47 -7.29
CA ALA A 423 -26.08 12.04 -7.71
C ALA A 423 -26.07 10.85 -8.67
N LYS A 424 -24.98 10.69 -9.44
CA LYS A 424 -24.71 9.59 -10.36
C LYS A 424 -23.20 9.50 -10.62
N PRO A 425 -22.68 8.32 -11.04
CA PRO A 425 -21.28 8.18 -11.43
C PRO A 425 -20.89 9.13 -12.57
N GLU A 426 -19.61 9.52 -12.59
CA GLU A 426 -19.05 10.30 -13.69
C GLU A 426 -19.01 9.50 -14.98
N ALA A 427 -19.15 10.20 -16.11
CA ALA A 427 -19.07 9.54 -17.41
C ALA A 427 -17.64 9.04 -17.67
N LEU A 428 -17.52 7.80 -18.16
CA LEU A 428 -16.24 7.27 -18.61
C LEU A 428 -15.70 8.11 -19.78
N PRO A 429 -14.37 8.34 -19.88
CA PRO A 429 -13.77 8.91 -21.07
C PRO A 429 -14.15 8.08 -22.31
N LYS A 430 -14.39 8.74 -23.46
CA LYS A 430 -14.86 8.07 -24.69
C LYS A 430 -13.98 6.92 -25.20
N TYR A 431 -12.73 6.87 -24.77
CA TYR A 431 -11.74 5.83 -25.13
C TYR A 431 -11.64 4.69 -24.12
N VAL A 432 -12.29 4.82 -22.95
CA VAL A 432 -12.36 3.77 -21.94
C VAL A 432 -13.69 3.03 -22.10
N LYS A 433 -13.64 1.70 -22.10
CA LYS A 433 -14.82 0.84 -22.22
C LYS A 433 -14.98 0.00 -20.95
N LEU A 434 -16.23 -0.17 -20.54
CA LEU A 434 -16.56 -1.18 -19.55
C LEU A 434 -16.23 -2.57 -20.13
N PRO A 435 -15.60 -3.45 -19.34
CA PRO A 435 -15.48 -4.86 -19.68
C PRO A 435 -16.87 -5.49 -19.93
N GLY A 436 -16.92 -6.38 -20.91
CA GLY A 436 -18.16 -7.05 -21.36
C GLY A 436 -18.61 -8.18 -20.47
#